data_AF-A0A523QHV4-F1
#
_entry.id   AF-A0A523QHV4-F1
#
_cell.length_a   1.000
_cell.length_b   1.000
_cell.length_c   1.000
_cell.angle_alpha   90.00
_cell.angle_beta   90.00
_cell.angle_gamma   90.00
#
_symmetry.space_group_name_H-M   'P 1'
#
loop_
_entity.id
_entity.type
_entity.pdbx_description
1 polymer ?
#
loop_
_entity_poly.entity_id
_entity_poly.type
_entity_poly.pdbx_seq_one_letter_code
_entity_poly.pdbx_strand_id
1 'polypeptide(L)'
;MKISFPGGLRVDAEYKGFVIKTDQPVYSGGDGSAPAPFDLFLASIATCAGYYVLAFCNKREIPTEKAAVVMKTRRNPETKRIEKILIEIQLSPEFPEKYKKAVIKAVD
;
A
#
# COMPACT_ATOMS: atom_id res chain seq x y z
N MET A 1 15.22 11.96 9.19
CA MET A 1 14.96 11.73 7.75
C MET A 1 15.54 12.90 7.01
N LYS A 2 16.27 12.67 5.92
CA LYS A 2 16.82 13.72 5.05
C LYS A 2 16.18 13.58 3.67
N ILE A 3 15.83 14.71 3.06
CA ILE A 3 15.25 14.77 1.72
C ILE A 3 16.29 15.33 0.76
N SER A 4 16.40 14.74 -0.42
CA SER A 4 17.32 15.16 -1.48
C SER A 4 16.63 15.26 -2.83
N PHE A 5 17.23 16.03 -3.74
CA PHE A 5 16.70 16.34 -5.06
C PHE A 5 17.72 15.92 -6.13
N PRO A 6 17.74 14.64 -6.55
CA PRO A 6 18.77 14.10 -7.43
C PRO A 6 18.64 14.55 -8.90
N GLY A 7 17.81 15.54 -9.21
CA GLY A 7 17.50 16.02 -10.56
C GLY A 7 16.22 15.43 -11.14
N GLY A 8 15.67 16.10 -12.16
CA GLY A 8 14.32 15.86 -12.65
C GLY A 8 13.27 16.33 -11.64
N LEU A 9 12.12 15.64 -11.58
CA LEU A 9 11.08 15.84 -10.55
C LEU A 9 11.14 14.80 -9.43
N ARG A 10 12.32 14.23 -9.20
CA ARG A 10 12.57 13.23 -8.17
C ARG A 10 12.78 13.85 -6.80
N VAL A 11 12.28 13.15 -5.77
CA VAL A 11 12.45 13.52 -4.36
C VAL A 11 12.75 12.25 -3.58
N ASP A 12 13.98 12.12 -3.07
CA ASP A 12 14.42 10.91 -2.37
C ASP A 12 14.51 11.16 -0.88
N ALA A 13 13.98 10.22 -0.08
CA ALA A 13 14.06 10.27 1.38
C ALA A 13 15.03 9.21 1.93
N GLU A 14 16.04 9.67 2.65
CA GLU A 14 16.94 8.81 3.43
C GLU A 14 16.32 8.55 4.82
N TYR A 15 16.02 7.28 5.10
CA TYR A 15 15.36 6.87 6.34
C TYR A 15 15.80 5.48 6.80
N LYS A 16 16.36 5.39 8.02
CA LYS A 16 16.78 4.13 8.67
C LYS A 16 17.66 3.23 7.78
N GLY A 17 18.58 3.81 7.00
CA GLY A 17 19.46 3.07 6.09
C GLY A 17 18.85 2.72 4.73
N PHE A 18 17.58 3.08 4.50
CA PHE A 18 16.92 2.95 3.20
C PHE A 18 16.88 4.30 2.46
N VAL A 19 16.87 4.22 1.13
CA VAL A 19 16.53 5.34 0.24
C VAL A 19 15.17 5.05 -0.37
N ILE A 20 14.18 5.85 0.02
CA ILE A 20 12.83 5.81 -0.50
C ILE A 20 12.79 6.77 -1.69
N LYS A 21 12.74 6.21 -2.89
CA LYS A 21 12.71 6.99 -4.14
C LYS A 21 11.28 7.38 -4.50
N THR A 22 11.10 8.62 -4.93
CA THR A 22 9.83 9.07 -5.51
C THR A 22 10.08 9.94 -6.73
N ASP A 23 9.13 9.93 -7.67
CA ASP A 23 9.20 10.70 -8.91
C ASP A 23 7.80 11.07 -9.39
N GLN A 24 7.69 12.09 -10.23
CA GLN A 24 6.43 12.40 -10.89
C GLN A 24 6.23 11.50 -12.12
N PRO A 25 4.98 11.19 -12.49
CA PRO A 25 4.71 10.48 -13.72
C PRO A 25 5.09 11.30 -14.95
N VAL A 26 5.34 10.62 -16.08
CA VAL A 26 5.75 11.26 -17.35
C VAL A 26 4.78 12.34 -17.80
N TYR A 27 3.47 12.12 -17.66
CA TYR A 27 2.45 13.11 -18.04
C TYR A 27 2.47 14.39 -17.17
N SER A 28 3.14 14.35 -16.01
CA SER A 28 3.36 15.50 -15.13
C SER A 28 4.80 16.04 -15.22
N GLY A 29 5.58 15.60 -16.21
CA GLY A 29 6.93 16.10 -16.48
C GLY A 29 8.05 15.43 -15.67
N GLY A 30 7.76 14.34 -14.94
CA GLY A 30 8.80 13.53 -14.31
C GLY A 30 9.30 12.39 -15.20
N ASP A 31 10.26 11.60 -14.72
CA ASP A 31 10.82 10.50 -15.50
C ASP A 31 10.00 9.21 -15.33
N GLY A 32 9.02 9.19 -14.41
CA GLY A 32 8.27 7.99 -14.05
C GLY A 32 9.15 6.88 -13.48
N SER A 33 10.32 7.22 -12.93
CA SER A 33 11.35 6.28 -12.48
C SER A 33 11.06 5.64 -11.11
N ALA A 34 10.10 6.21 -10.38
CA ALA A 34 9.62 5.80 -9.06
C ALA A 34 8.16 6.25 -8.88
N PRO A 35 7.40 5.69 -7.92
CA PRO A 35 6.04 6.16 -7.66
C PRO A 35 6.03 7.63 -7.22
N ALA A 36 4.93 8.33 -7.49
CA ALA A 36 4.72 9.65 -6.91
C ALA A 36 4.65 9.55 -5.38
N PRO A 37 5.07 10.59 -4.63
CA PRO A 37 5.01 10.58 -3.17
C PRO A 37 3.63 10.22 -2.62
N PHE A 38 2.56 10.67 -3.28
CA PHE A 38 1.20 10.36 -2.88
C PHE A 38 0.79 8.91 -3.18
N ASP A 39 1.23 8.36 -4.31
CA ASP A 39 0.99 6.95 -4.63
C ASP A 39 1.76 6.04 -3.66
N LEU A 40 2.99 6.43 -3.29
CA LEU A 40 3.75 5.75 -2.25
C LEU A 40 3.04 5.82 -0.89
N PHE A 41 2.46 6.96 -0.51
CA PHE A 41 1.66 7.08 0.71
C PHE A 41 0.48 6.11 0.71
N LEU A 42 -0.26 6.03 -0.40
CA LEU A 42 -1.35 5.08 -0.57
C LEU A 42 -0.87 3.62 -0.51
N ALA A 43 0.26 3.31 -1.17
CA ALA A 43 0.89 2.00 -1.08
C ALA A 43 1.26 1.64 0.36
N SER A 44 1.77 2.61 1.14
CA SER A 44 2.13 2.39 2.55
C SER A 44 0.92 1.93 3.38
N ILE A 45 -0.26 2.54 3.18
CA ILE A 45 -1.52 2.13 3.83
C ILE A 45 -1.87 0.69 3.47
N ALA A 46 -1.85 0.36 2.17
CA ALA A 46 -2.17 -0.98 1.69
C ALA A 46 -1.19 -2.03 2.26
N THR A 47 0.11 -1.71 2.32
CA THR A 47 1.11 -2.62 2.89
C THR A 47 1.02 -2.77 4.41
N CYS A 48 0.60 -1.73 5.14
CA CYS A 48 0.31 -1.84 6.58
C CYS A 48 -0.86 -2.81 6.84
N ALA A 49 -1.93 -2.70 6.06
CA ALA A 49 -3.03 -3.66 6.11
C ALA A 49 -2.57 -5.08 5.75
N GLY A 50 -1.77 -5.22 4.68
CA GLY A 50 -1.15 -6.48 4.28
C GLY A 50 -0.30 -7.12 5.37
N TYR A 51 0.49 -6.31 6.11
CA TYR A 51 1.27 -6.79 7.24
C TYR A 51 0.40 -7.39 8.35
N TYR A 52 -0.73 -6.75 8.70
CA TYR A 52 -1.64 -7.30 9.71
C TYR A 52 -2.29 -8.61 9.28
N VAL A 53 -2.68 -8.73 8.00
CA VAL A 53 -3.16 -10.00 7.43
C VAL A 53 -2.08 -11.07 7.53
N LEU A 54 -0.86 -10.76 7.10
CA LEU A 54 0.28 -11.69 7.13
C LEU A 54 0.58 -12.15 8.57
N ALA A 55 0.66 -11.21 9.52
CA ALA A 55 0.91 -11.50 10.92
C ALA A 55 -0.20 -12.36 11.54
N PHE A 56 -1.46 -12.10 11.19
CA PHE A 56 -2.60 -12.89 11.64
C PHE A 56 -2.51 -14.35 11.17
N CYS A 57 -2.18 -14.55 9.90
CA CYS A 57 -2.03 -15.87 9.28
C CYS A 57 -0.82 -16.63 9.85
N ASN A 58 0.34 -15.98 9.96
CA ASN A 58 1.56 -16.59 10.48
C ASN A 58 1.38 -17.11 11.91
N LYS A 59 0.71 -16.35 12.79
CA LYS A 59 0.44 -16.77 14.18
C LYS A 59 -0.44 -18.02 14.27
N ARG A 60 -1.11 -18.39 13.19
CA ARG A 60 -2.05 -19.52 13.10
C ARG A 60 -1.61 -20.56 12.08
N GLU A 61 -0.39 -20.44 11.55
CA GLU A 61 0.15 -21.35 10.54
C GLU A 61 -0.77 -21.48 9.32
N ILE A 62 -1.43 -20.38 8.94
CA ILE A 62 -2.30 -20.31 7.76
C ILE A 62 -1.46 -19.91 6.54
N PRO A 63 -1.45 -20.70 5.45
CA PRO A 63 -0.73 -20.36 4.23
C PRO A 63 -1.25 -19.06 3.57
N THR A 64 -0.36 -18.26 2.99
CA THR A 64 -0.67 -16.91 2.43
C THR A 64 -0.39 -16.78 0.94
N GLU A 65 0.01 -17.85 0.25
CA GLU A 65 0.44 -17.84 -1.16
C GLU A 65 -0.67 -17.40 -2.12
N LYS A 66 -1.93 -17.64 -1.74
CA LYS A 66 -3.14 -17.21 -2.48
C LYS A 66 -3.88 -16.05 -1.80
N ALA A 67 -3.26 -15.42 -0.79
CA ALA A 67 -3.83 -14.26 -0.12
C ALA A 67 -3.31 -12.97 -0.76
N ALA A 68 -4.17 -11.95 -0.84
CA ALA A 68 -3.80 -10.63 -1.32
C ALA A 68 -4.59 -9.55 -0.59
N VAL A 69 -4.01 -8.35 -0.52
CA VAL A 69 -4.73 -7.14 -0.08
C VAL A 69 -4.80 -6.20 -1.27
N VAL A 70 -6.02 -5.82 -1.64
CA VAL A 70 -6.28 -4.90 -2.75
C VAL A 70 -6.86 -3.61 -2.20
N MET A 71 -6.17 -2.51 -2.47
CA MET A 71 -6.68 -1.19 -2.13
C MET A 71 -7.33 -0.54 -3.36
N LYS A 72 -8.56 -0.05 -3.21
CA LYS A 72 -9.29 0.74 -4.20
C LYS A 72 -9.55 2.13 -3.64
N THR A 73 -9.47 3.15 -4.49
CA THR A 73 -9.75 4.54 -4.10
C THR A 73 -10.93 5.08 -4.89
N ARG A 74 -11.89 5.72 -4.21
CA ARG A 74 -12.93 6.52 -4.86
C ARG A 74 -12.54 7.98 -4.80
N ARG A 75 -12.43 8.61 -5.95
CA ARG A 75 -12.13 10.04 -6.09
C ARG A 75 -13.40 10.84 -6.32
N ASN A 76 -13.48 12.01 -5.72
CA ASN A 76 -14.49 13.00 -6.05
C ASN A 76 -14.25 13.50 -7.50
N PRO A 77 -15.25 13.48 -8.39
CA PRO A 77 -15.07 13.86 -9.78
C PRO A 77 -14.76 15.34 -9.99
N GLU A 78 -15.22 16.21 -9.09
CA GLU A 78 -15.05 17.67 -9.15
C GLU A 78 -13.71 18.09 -8.55
N THR A 79 -13.44 17.71 -7.30
CA THR A 79 -12.23 18.12 -6.57
C THR A 79 -11.01 17.25 -6.85
N LYS A 80 -11.19 16.10 -7.51
CA LYS A 80 -10.18 15.06 -7.77
C LYS A 80 -9.54 14.43 -6.52
N ARG A 81 -9.99 14.81 -5.32
CA ARG A 81 -9.52 14.28 -4.03
C ARG A 81 -10.06 12.86 -3.79
N ILE A 82 -9.31 12.05 -3.05
CA ILE A 82 -9.80 10.75 -2.58
C ILE A 82 -10.83 10.99 -1.47
N GLU A 83 -12.04 10.46 -1.63
CA GLU A 83 -13.10 10.51 -0.62
C GLU A 83 -13.16 9.21 0.20
N LYS A 84 -12.79 8.10 -0.42
CA LYS A 84 -12.88 6.78 0.21
C LYS A 84 -11.73 5.89 -0.23
N ILE A 85 -11.14 5.22 0.74
CA ILE A 85 -10.22 4.09 0.53
C ILE A 85 -10.99 2.83 0.93
N LEU A 86 -10.94 1.81 0.08
CA LEU A 86 -11.49 0.49 0.34
C LEU A 86 -10.34 -0.51 0.34
N ILE A 87 -10.28 -1.34 1.36
CA ILE A 87 -9.29 -2.42 1.48
C ILE A 87 -10.05 -3.74 1.39
N GLU A 88 -9.72 -4.53 0.37
CA GLU A 88 -10.28 -5.85 0.13
C GLU A 88 -9.23 -6.91 0.48
N ILE A 89 -9.55 -7.81 1.41
CA ILE A 89 -8.72 -8.95 1.75
C ILE A 89 -9.20 -10.14 0.92
N GLN A 90 -8.36 -10.59 -0.01
CA GLN A 90 -8.60 -11.77 -0.84
C GLN A 90 -7.91 -12.96 -0.15
N LEU A 91 -8.68 -14.01 0.12
CA LEU A 91 -8.23 -15.20 0.83
C LEU A 91 -8.41 -16.43 -0.05
N SER A 92 -7.60 -17.47 0.18
CA SER A 92 -7.78 -18.78 -0.46
C SER A 92 -9.19 -19.34 -0.18
N PRO A 93 -9.81 -20.09 -1.11
CA PRO A 93 -11.03 -20.85 -0.83
C PRO A 93 -10.89 -21.81 0.37
N GLU A 94 -9.67 -22.26 0.65
CA GLU A 94 -9.35 -23.15 1.77
C GLU A 94 -9.15 -22.41 3.10
N PHE A 95 -9.30 -21.08 3.13
CA PHE A 95 -9.09 -20.29 4.34
C PHE A 95 -10.13 -20.66 5.42
N PRO A 96 -9.70 -20.92 6.68
CA PRO A 96 -10.62 -21.38 7.71
C PRO A 96 -11.75 -20.38 8.00
N GLU A 97 -13.01 -20.80 7.80
CA GLU A 97 -14.20 -19.95 7.99
C GLU A 97 -14.25 -19.26 9.35
N LYS A 98 -13.87 -19.99 10.41
CA LYS A 98 -13.82 -19.48 11.79
C LYS A 98 -12.94 -18.24 11.95
N TYR A 99 -11.99 -18.00 11.05
CA TYR A 99 -11.06 -16.88 11.12
C TYR A 99 -11.39 -15.73 10.18
N LYS A 100 -12.36 -15.84 9.27
CA LYS A 100 -12.65 -14.77 8.28
C LYS A 100 -13.00 -13.43 8.94
N LYS A 101 -13.85 -13.43 9.96
CA LYS A 101 -14.16 -12.19 10.70
C LYS A 101 -12.98 -11.69 11.54
N ALA A 102 -12.16 -12.61 12.04
CA ALA A 102 -11.04 -12.28 12.90
C ALA A 102 -9.87 -11.66 12.13
N VAL A 103 -9.62 -12.09 10.89
CA VAL A 103 -8.58 -11.48 10.03
C VAL A 103 -8.99 -10.08 9.57
N ILE A 104 -10.27 -9.84 9.29
CA ILE A 104 -10.78 -8.49 8.98
C ILE A 104 -10.56 -7.55 10.17
N LYS A 105 -10.94 -7.98 11.38
CA LYS A 105 -10.72 -7.21 12.61
C LYS A 105 -9.25 -6.98 12.97
N ALA A 106 -8.32 -7.73 12.38
CA ALA A 106 -6.89 -7.49 12.60
C ALA A 106 -6.38 -6.29 11.78
N VAL A 107 -7.15 -5.86 10.77
CA VAL A 107 -6.79 -4.78 9.85
C VAL A 107 -7.54 -3.47 10.18
N ASP A 108 -8.75 -3.56 10.74
CA ASP A 108 -9.52 -2.43 11.29
C ASP A 108 -8.78 -1.71 12.43
#